data_AF-A0A8C3DM25-F1
#
_entry.id   AF-A0A8C3DM25-F1
#
_cell.length_a   1.000
_cell.length_b   1.000
_cell.length_c   1.000
_cell.angle_alpha   90.00
_cell.angle_beta   90.00
_cell.angle_gamma   90.00
#
_symmetry.space_group_name_H-M   'P 1'
#
loop_
_entity.id
_entity.type
_entity.pdbx_description
1 polymer ?
#
loop_
_entity_poly.entity_id
_entity_poly.type
_entity_poly.pdbx_seq_one_letter_code
_entity_poly.pdbx_strand_id
1 'polypeptide(L)'
;LAVEIMWRHQVHAGLVLFLAFWSLADGGKVLVVPQDGSHWLSMRMVLEKLWEKGHEIVAVVPDAALLLKSPQSFTIKTYSVPYTQEFVDQQYQELGTKSFELTLSVLLSNISKMTDMFSSACRHLLYNKELMRYLQDSKFDAIMMDPVLPCGPILAEYLSLPSVYFMRGLPCTLDYKATQCPSPVSYVPRTFSSSSDHMTFPERVKNFLIGLSEPLLCHLFYLNYESLASEFLQREVTVQELFSRASVWLMRYDFVFEYPRPIMPNMVYIGGINCLQKKPLSKVCCCLPRGWCWCLSEMEGALLPLDLHKQQCKIADKRMVGKESLQDCNYSASFRSASCCANNADVPGSFCFQTVVVWNSRSYC
;
A
#
# COMPACT_ATOMS: atom_id res chain seq x y z
N LEU A 1 -61.31 5.52 20.01
CA LEU A 1 -60.76 4.20 20.39
C LEU A 1 -60.52 3.26 19.21
N ALA A 2 -61.55 2.73 18.52
CA ALA A 2 -61.34 1.73 17.45
C ALA A 2 -60.49 2.24 16.27
N VAL A 3 -60.69 3.49 15.85
CA VAL A 3 -59.92 4.13 14.76
C VAL A 3 -58.45 4.36 15.15
N GLU A 4 -58.17 4.77 16.39
CA GLU A 4 -56.80 4.95 16.89
C GLU A 4 -56.04 3.62 17.01
N ILE A 5 -56.71 2.55 17.46
CA ILE A 5 -56.12 1.21 17.55
C ILE A 5 -55.76 0.69 16.16
N MET A 6 -56.63 0.91 15.17
CA MET A 6 -56.41 0.50 13.78
C MET A 6 -55.24 1.27 13.13
N TRP A 7 -55.13 2.58 13.40
CA TRP A 7 -54.01 3.40 12.93
C TRP A 7 -52.68 2.97 13.56
N ARG A 8 -52.69 2.64 14.85
CA ARG A 8 -51.50 2.15 15.57
C ARG A 8 -51.00 0.81 15.02
N HIS A 9 -51.89 -0.12 14.70
CA HIS A 9 -51.52 -1.38 14.06
C HIS A 9 -50.98 -1.21 12.64
N GLN A 10 -51.51 -0.27 11.84
CA GLN A 10 -50.98 0.04 10.51
C GLN A 10 -49.58 0.66 10.58
N VAL A 11 -49.33 1.56 11.54
CA VAL A 11 -47.99 2.14 11.74
C VAL A 11 -46.99 1.07 12.19
N HIS A 12 -47.37 0.18 13.11
CA HIS A 12 -46.49 -0.93 13.53
C HIS A 12 -46.24 -1.94 12.41
N ALA A 13 -47.25 -2.29 11.61
CA ALA A 13 -47.08 -3.15 10.44
C ALA A 13 -46.19 -2.50 9.37
N GLY A 14 -46.38 -1.21 9.11
CA GLY A 14 -45.52 -0.42 8.22
C GLY A 14 -44.07 -0.34 8.71
N LEU A 15 -43.85 -0.16 10.02
CA LEU A 15 -42.52 -0.14 10.63
C LEU A 15 -41.84 -1.52 10.55
N VAL A 16 -42.58 -2.60 10.79
CA VAL A 16 -42.06 -3.98 10.67
C VAL A 16 -41.71 -4.30 9.22
N LEU A 17 -42.54 -3.91 8.25
CA LEU A 17 -42.20 -4.02 6.83
C LEU A 17 -40.96 -3.20 6.49
N PHE A 18 -40.89 -1.94 6.94
CA PHE A 18 -39.73 -1.07 6.69
C PHE A 18 -38.44 -1.65 7.29
N LEU A 19 -38.49 -2.19 8.50
CA LEU A 19 -37.36 -2.86 9.16
C LEU A 19 -36.98 -4.19 8.47
N ALA A 20 -37.96 -4.95 7.97
CA ALA A 20 -37.72 -6.18 7.21
C ALA A 20 -37.08 -5.90 5.83
N PHE A 21 -37.39 -4.76 5.21
CA PHE A 21 -36.74 -4.30 3.99
C PHE A 21 -35.41 -3.59 4.24
N TRP A 22 -35.16 -3.09 5.46
CA TRP A 22 -33.88 -2.47 5.82
C TRP A 22 -32.72 -3.49 5.83
N SER A 23 -33.01 -4.76 6.14
CA SER A 23 -32.03 -5.86 6.10
C SER A 23 -31.79 -6.47 4.72
N LEU A 24 -32.45 -5.97 3.67
CA LEU A 24 -32.30 -6.44 2.29
C LEU A 24 -31.34 -5.59 1.44
N ALA A 25 -30.56 -4.69 2.06
CA ALA A 25 -29.49 -4.00 1.35
C ALA A 25 -28.38 -5.00 1.00
N ASP A 26 -28.48 -5.57 -0.20
CA ASP A 26 -27.46 -6.47 -0.73
C ASP A 26 -26.16 -5.70 -0.99
N GLY A 27 -25.03 -6.34 -0.68
CA GLY A 27 -23.73 -5.72 -0.90
C GLY A 27 -23.37 -5.73 -2.38
N GLY A 28 -22.96 -4.59 -2.92
CA GLY A 28 -22.50 -4.51 -4.31
C GLY A 28 -21.33 -5.44 -4.60
N LYS A 29 -21.24 -5.92 -5.85
CA LYS A 29 -20.23 -6.83 -6.35
C LYS A 29 -19.01 -6.07 -6.88
N VAL A 30 -17.85 -6.27 -6.26
CA VAL A 30 -16.63 -5.50 -6.50
C VAL A 30 -15.56 -6.38 -7.16
N LEU A 31 -15.10 -5.95 -8.35
CA LEU A 31 -13.93 -6.51 -9.00
C LEU A 31 -12.67 -5.88 -8.41
N VAL A 32 -11.66 -6.68 -8.10
CA VAL A 32 -10.39 -6.18 -7.55
C VAL A 32 -9.23 -6.52 -8.46
N VAL A 33 -8.46 -5.50 -8.85
CA VAL A 33 -7.18 -5.65 -9.55
C VAL A 33 -6.07 -5.15 -8.63
N PRO A 34 -5.46 -6.05 -7.82
CA PRO A 34 -4.48 -5.65 -6.83
C PRO A 34 -3.09 -5.45 -7.44
N GLN A 35 -2.20 -4.86 -6.65
CA GLN A 35 -0.76 -4.87 -6.89
C GLN A 35 -0.07 -5.66 -5.78
N ASP A 36 0.94 -6.42 -6.14
CA ASP A 36 1.59 -7.38 -5.27
C ASP A 36 2.49 -6.68 -4.21
N GLY A 37 3.02 -7.47 -3.26
CA GLY A 37 3.89 -6.97 -2.20
C GLY A 37 3.18 -6.08 -1.18
N SER A 38 3.83 -4.99 -0.78
CA SER A 38 3.33 -4.10 0.29
C SER A 38 2.02 -3.41 -0.05
N HIS A 39 1.69 -3.27 -1.34
CA HIS A 39 0.43 -2.70 -1.80
C HIS A 39 -0.76 -3.60 -1.43
N TRP A 40 -0.58 -4.91 -1.61
CA TRP A 40 -1.58 -5.91 -1.25
C TRP A 40 -1.92 -5.93 0.24
N LEU A 41 -0.91 -5.82 1.11
CA LEU A 41 -1.11 -5.92 2.56
C LEU A 41 -2.12 -4.89 3.09
N SER A 42 -2.06 -3.64 2.62
CA SER A 42 -3.01 -2.61 3.02
C SER A 42 -4.36 -2.77 2.33
N MET A 43 -4.37 -3.19 1.05
CA MET A 43 -5.61 -3.36 0.30
C MET A 43 -6.45 -4.49 0.88
N ARG A 44 -5.81 -5.62 1.22
CA ARG A 44 -6.46 -6.80 1.80
C ARG A 44 -7.30 -6.44 3.02
N MET A 45 -6.77 -5.63 3.93
CA MET A 45 -7.50 -5.20 5.13
C MET A 45 -8.80 -4.46 4.80
N VAL A 46 -8.81 -3.64 3.75
CA VAL A 46 -10.01 -2.93 3.29
C VAL A 46 -10.99 -3.89 2.63
N LEU A 47 -10.49 -4.82 1.81
CA LEU A 47 -11.33 -5.84 1.17
C LEU A 47 -12.00 -6.76 2.19
N GLU A 48 -11.29 -7.18 3.24
CA GLU A 48 -11.86 -7.95 4.34
C GLU A 48 -13.04 -7.21 5.00
N LYS A 49 -12.91 -5.89 5.22
CA LYS A 49 -14.01 -5.08 5.77
C LYS A 49 -15.16 -4.85 4.82
N LEU A 50 -14.92 -4.79 3.52
CA LEU A 50 -15.99 -4.76 2.52
C LEU A 50 -16.73 -6.11 2.48
N TRP A 51 -15.99 -7.22 2.53
CA TRP A 51 -16.56 -8.56 2.57
C TRP A 51 -17.40 -8.78 3.84
N GLU A 52 -16.91 -8.38 5.02
CA GLU A 52 -17.68 -8.43 6.28
C GLU A 52 -18.99 -7.64 6.23
N LYS A 53 -19.04 -6.58 5.40
CA LYS A 53 -20.23 -5.76 5.17
C LYS A 53 -21.18 -6.33 4.12
N GLY A 54 -20.92 -7.53 3.60
CA GLY A 54 -21.79 -8.24 2.67
C GLY A 54 -21.47 -8.02 1.19
N HIS A 55 -20.41 -7.29 0.84
CA HIS A 55 -20.01 -7.13 -0.57
C HIS A 55 -19.46 -8.44 -1.16
N GLU A 56 -19.92 -8.81 -2.35
CA GLU A 56 -19.30 -9.89 -3.12
C GLU A 56 -17.99 -9.37 -3.75
N ILE A 57 -16.86 -9.95 -3.37
CA ILE A 57 -15.54 -9.52 -3.84
C ILE A 57 -14.91 -10.61 -4.69
N VAL A 58 -14.44 -10.23 -5.87
CA VAL A 58 -13.67 -11.09 -6.78
C VAL A 58 -12.36 -10.40 -7.13
N ALA A 59 -11.24 -10.94 -6.66
CA ALA A 59 -9.91 -10.46 -7.00
C ALA A 59 -9.31 -11.26 -8.16
N VAL A 60 -8.78 -10.59 -9.18
CA VAL A 60 -8.03 -11.23 -10.27
C VAL A 60 -6.53 -11.12 -10.01
N VAL A 61 -5.85 -12.27 -9.93
CA VAL A 61 -4.43 -12.34 -9.55
C VAL A 61 -3.64 -13.25 -10.49
N PRO A 62 -2.36 -12.97 -10.75
CA PRO A 62 -1.52 -13.90 -11.50
C PRO A 62 -1.25 -15.18 -10.70
N ASP A 63 -1.05 -16.30 -11.40
CA ASP A 63 -0.71 -17.60 -10.79
C ASP A 63 0.72 -17.68 -10.25
N ALA A 64 1.61 -16.73 -10.60
CA ALA A 64 2.89 -16.47 -9.94
C ALA A 64 2.88 -15.08 -9.29
N ALA A 65 3.02 -15.03 -7.96
CA ALA A 65 2.90 -13.81 -7.15
C ALA A 65 3.57 -13.99 -5.77
N LEU A 66 4.02 -12.89 -5.16
CA LEU A 66 4.68 -12.85 -3.86
C LEU A 66 3.69 -13.03 -2.70
N LEU A 67 2.70 -12.14 -2.55
CA LEU A 67 1.80 -12.11 -1.38
C LEU A 67 0.32 -12.32 -1.73
N LEU A 68 -0.05 -12.27 -3.01
CA LEU A 68 -1.44 -12.36 -3.49
C LEU A 68 -2.08 -13.74 -3.24
N LYS A 69 -1.29 -14.81 -3.02
CA LYS A 69 -1.77 -16.19 -2.83
C LYS A 69 -2.25 -16.52 -1.40
N SER A 70 -2.16 -15.57 -0.47
CA SER A 70 -2.57 -15.81 0.92
C SER A 70 -4.07 -16.15 1.00
N PRO A 71 -4.51 -17.06 1.89
CA PRO A 71 -5.93 -17.37 2.09
C PRO A 71 -6.76 -16.10 2.32
N GLN A 72 -7.91 -16.00 1.65
CA GLN A 72 -8.81 -14.84 1.75
C GLN A 72 -10.25 -15.29 2.05
N SER A 73 -11.02 -14.39 2.66
CA SER A 73 -12.46 -14.58 2.86
C SER A 73 -13.28 -14.37 1.58
N PHE A 74 -12.67 -13.78 0.55
CA PHE A 74 -13.31 -13.47 -0.73
C PHE A 74 -12.75 -14.30 -1.89
N THR A 75 -13.43 -14.22 -3.04
CA THR A 75 -13.13 -15.05 -4.21
C THR A 75 -11.86 -14.55 -4.90
N ILE A 76 -10.94 -15.48 -5.23
CA ILE A 76 -9.77 -15.20 -6.05
C ILE A 76 -9.90 -15.95 -7.38
N LYS A 77 -9.70 -15.24 -8.49
CA LYS A 77 -9.59 -15.78 -9.84
C LYS A 77 -8.16 -15.63 -10.33
N THR A 78 -7.52 -16.76 -10.64
CA THR A 78 -6.14 -16.78 -11.11
C THR A 78 -6.05 -16.78 -12.63
N TYR A 79 -5.03 -16.15 -13.19
CA TYR A 79 -4.68 -16.24 -14.60
C TYR A 79 -3.19 -16.55 -14.79
N SER A 80 -2.87 -17.25 -15.87
CA SER A 80 -1.49 -17.67 -16.14
C SER A 80 -0.62 -16.55 -16.69
N VAL A 81 0.60 -16.47 -16.18
CA VAL A 81 1.65 -15.53 -16.61
C VAL A 81 2.84 -16.28 -17.22
N PRO A 82 3.66 -15.63 -18.06
CA PRO A 82 4.72 -16.30 -18.81
C PRO A 82 6.02 -16.48 -18.01
N TYR A 83 5.94 -16.41 -16.68
CA TYR A 83 7.08 -16.49 -15.78
C TYR A 83 6.73 -17.36 -14.56
N THR A 84 7.75 -17.95 -13.93
CA THR A 84 7.56 -18.87 -12.81
C THR A 84 7.56 -18.15 -11.47
N GLN A 85 7.16 -18.85 -10.40
CA GLN A 85 7.23 -18.30 -9.04
C GLN A 85 8.68 -17.99 -8.63
N GLU A 86 9.64 -18.85 -9.02
CA GLU A 86 11.06 -18.66 -8.72
C GLU A 86 11.59 -17.37 -9.35
N PHE A 87 11.14 -17.04 -10.57
CA PHE A 87 11.47 -15.78 -11.21
C PHE A 87 10.96 -14.59 -10.40
N VAL A 88 9.70 -14.62 -9.94
CA VAL A 88 9.12 -13.56 -9.10
C VAL A 88 9.93 -13.40 -7.82
N ASP A 89 10.21 -14.50 -7.12
CA ASP A 89 10.94 -14.48 -5.86
C ASP A 89 12.35 -13.90 -6.04
N GLN A 90 13.05 -14.27 -7.11
CA GLN A 90 14.36 -13.72 -7.46
C GLN A 90 14.30 -12.21 -7.74
N GLN A 91 13.33 -11.73 -8.53
CA GLN A 91 13.18 -10.30 -8.82
C GLN A 91 13.00 -9.48 -7.54
N TYR A 92 12.16 -9.93 -6.61
CA TYR A 92 11.95 -9.24 -5.33
C TYR A 92 13.18 -9.31 -4.42
N GLN A 93 13.93 -10.41 -4.40
CA GLN A 93 15.19 -10.51 -3.66
C GLN A 93 16.27 -9.58 -4.22
N GLU A 94 16.41 -9.50 -5.54
CA GLU A 94 17.33 -8.56 -6.20
C GLU A 94 16.96 -7.10 -5.89
N LEU A 95 15.66 -6.78 -5.93
CA LEU A 95 15.16 -5.44 -5.61
C LEU A 95 15.45 -5.08 -4.15
N GLY A 96 15.25 -6.02 -3.22
CA GLY A 96 15.53 -5.82 -1.79
C GLY A 96 17.01 -5.63 -1.51
N THR A 97 17.89 -6.46 -2.10
CA THR A 97 19.35 -6.39 -1.89
C THR A 97 19.97 -5.12 -2.45
N LYS A 98 19.48 -4.64 -3.60
CA LYS A 98 19.97 -3.42 -4.27
C LYS A 98 19.19 -2.16 -3.88
N SER A 99 18.23 -2.25 -2.95
CA SER A 99 17.36 -1.13 -2.57
C SER A 99 18.13 0.09 -2.03
N PHE A 100 19.32 -0.11 -1.45
CA PHE A 100 20.18 0.95 -0.94
C PHE A 100 21.13 1.55 -2.01
N GLU A 101 21.23 0.93 -3.19
CA GLU A 101 22.05 1.40 -4.31
C GLU A 101 21.27 2.35 -5.22
N LEU A 102 21.17 3.62 -4.81
CA LEU A 102 20.40 4.68 -5.49
C LEU A 102 21.08 5.28 -6.74
N THR A 103 21.89 4.52 -7.46
CA THR A 103 22.46 5.01 -8.73
C THR A 103 21.37 5.09 -9.80
N LEU A 104 21.47 6.09 -10.69
CA LEU A 104 20.46 6.29 -11.74
C LEU A 104 20.32 5.06 -12.66
N SER A 105 21.42 4.36 -12.95
CA SER A 105 21.42 3.15 -13.77
C SER A 105 20.68 1.99 -13.09
N VAL A 106 20.91 1.77 -11.79
CA VAL A 106 20.19 0.75 -11.00
C VAL A 106 18.71 1.09 -10.91
N LEU A 107 18.37 2.36 -10.66
CA LEU A 107 16.99 2.81 -10.61
C LEU A 107 16.24 2.57 -11.94
N LEU A 108 16.83 2.98 -13.06
CA LEU A 108 16.25 2.78 -14.39
C LEU A 108 16.14 1.30 -14.76
N SER A 109 17.15 0.50 -14.42
CA SER A 109 17.11 -0.95 -14.66
C SER A 109 16.02 -1.65 -13.84
N ASN A 110 15.88 -1.28 -12.56
CA ASN A 110 14.84 -1.83 -11.70
C ASN A 110 13.44 -1.42 -12.17
N ILE A 111 13.26 -0.15 -12.57
CA ILE A 111 12.02 0.33 -13.16
C ILE A 111 11.67 -0.50 -14.39
N SER A 112 12.60 -0.63 -15.35
CA SER A 112 12.38 -1.39 -16.60
C SER A 112 11.96 -2.83 -16.31
N LYS A 113 12.73 -3.56 -15.50
CA LYS A 113 12.44 -4.97 -15.17
C LYS A 113 11.06 -5.13 -14.54
N MET A 114 10.71 -4.26 -13.59
CA MET A 114 9.41 -4.30 -12.93
C MET A 114 8.28 -3.97 -13.91
N THR A 115 8.40 -2.89 -14.69
CA THR A 115 7.39 -2.51 -15.69
C THR A 115 7.21 -3.58 -16.76
N ASP A 116 8.27 -4.27 -17.18
CA ASP A 116 8.21 -5.36 -18.16
C ASP A 116 7.48 -6.57 -17.59
N MET A 117 7.80 -6.99 -16.37
CA MET A 117 7.14 -8.12 -15.70
C MET A 117 5.64 -7.84 -15.52
N PHE A 118 5.29 -6.67 -14.98
CA PHE A 118 3.88 -6.36 -14.72
C PHE A 118 3.09 -6.02 -15.99
N SER A 119 3.70 -5.40 -17.01
CA SER A 119 2.99 -5.16 -18.28
C SER A 119 2.75 -6.47 -19.02
N SER A 120 3.70 -7.42 -18.97
CA SER A 120 3.52 -8.78 -19.47
C SER A 120 2.39 -9.52 -18.75
N ALA A 121 2.34 -9.44 -17.42
CA ALA A 121 1.23 -9.99 -16.63
C ALA A 121 -0.11 -9.37 -17.03
N CYS A 122 -0.15 -8.04 -17.21
CA CYS A 122 -1.35 -7.35 -17.64
C CYS A 122 -1.83 -7.81 -19.03
N ARG A 123 -0.91 -7.95 -19.98
CA ARG A 123 -1.24 -8.48 -21.32
C ARG A 123 -1.88 -9.87 -21.22
N HIS A 124 -1.36 -10.75 -20.36
CA HIS A 124 -1.93 -12.09 -20.18
C HIS A 124 -3.31 -12.05 -19.53
N LEU A 125 -3.57 -11.12 -18.61
CA LEU A 125 -4.92 -10.89 -18.07
C LEU A 125 -5.89 -10.42 -19.17
N LEU A 126 -5.54 -9.36 -19.89
CA LEU A 126 -6.41 -8.72 -20.89
C LEU A 126 -6.73 -9.65 -22.08
N TYR A 127 -5.77 -10.50 -22.48
CA TYR A 127 -5.96 -11.44 -23.59
C TYR A 127 -6.43 -12.85 -23.15
N ASN A 128 -6.69 -13.06 -21.86
CA ASN A 128 -7.33 -14.30 -21.38
C ASN A 128 -8.83 -14.28 -21.71
N LYS A 129 -9.19 -14.90 -22.84
CA LYS A 129 -10.57 -14.91 -23.36
C LYS A 129 -11.59 -15.49 -22.37
N GLU A 130 -11.23 -16.53 -21.63
CA GLU A 130 -12.13 -17.17 -20.67
C GLU A 130 -12.40 -16.26 -19.48
N LEU A 131 -11.33 -15.70 -18.89
CA LEU A 131 -11.45 -14.81 -17.76
C LEU A 131 -12.16 -13.50 -18.16
N MET A 132 -11.82 -12.90 -19.30
CA MET A 132 -12.47 -11.68 -19.76
C MET A 132 -13.97 -11.87 -20.02
N ARG A 133 -14.39 -13.00 -20.59
CA ARG A 133 -15.82 -13.34 -20.71
C ARG A 133 -16.49 -13.45 -19.35
N TYR A 134 -15.87 -14.18 -18.42
CA TYR A 134 -16.37 -14.27 -17.05
C TYR A 134 -16.53 -12.89 -16.40
N LEU A 135 -15.55 -11.99 -16.57
CA LEU A 135 -15.60 -10.65 -15.99
C LEU A 135 -16.73 -9.80 -16.59
N GLN A 136 -16.98 -9.91 -17.89
CA GLN A 136 -18.09 -9.24 -18.57
C GLN A 136 -19.46 -9.79 -18.11
N ASP A 137 -19.58 -11.12 -18.07
CA ASP A 137 -20.85 -11.79 -17.73
C ASP A 137 -21.21 -11.64 -16.24
N SER A 138 -20.20 -11.43 -15.38
CA SER A 138 -20.37 -11.32 -13.92
C SER A 138 -21.02 -10.02 -13.44
N LYS A 139 -21.15 -9.00 -14.32
CA LYS A 139 -21.81 -7.71 -14.04
C LYS A 139 -21.42 -7.08 -12.70
N PHE A 140 -20.16 -6.70 -12.58
CA PHE A 140 -19.66 -5.99 -11.39
C PHE A 140 -20.28 -4.58 -11.28
N ASP A 141 -20.43 -4.09 -10.05
CA ASP A 141 -20.93 -2.74 -9.77
C ASP A 141 -19.80 -1.70 -9.76
N ALA A 142 -18.59 -2.12 -9.37
CA ALA A 142 -17.41 -1.27 -9.31
C ALA A 142 -16.13 -2.09 -9.42
N ILE A 143 -15.03 -1.40 -9.76
CA ILE A 143 -13.69 -1.97 -9.77
C ILE A 143 -12.77 -1.21 -8.82
N MET A 144 -12.16 -1.92 -7.87
CA MET A 144 -11.17 -1.39 -6.94
C MET A 144 -9.76 -1.85 -7.33
N MET A 145 -8.79 -0.94 -7.34
CA MET A 145 -7.44 -1.24 -7.82
C MET A 145 -6.39 -0.37 -7.16
N ASP A 146 -5.12 -0.80 -7.20
CA ASP A 146 -4.00 0.13 -7.01
C ASP A 146 -3.50 0.56 -8.41
N PRO A 147 -3.67 1.85 -8.76
CA PRO A 147 -3.45 2.37 -10.10
C PRO A 147 -1.97 2.55 -10.47
N VAL A 148 -1.00 2.30 -9.58
CA VAL A 148 0.43 2.55 -9.86
C VAL A 148 0.89 1.93 -11.19
N LEU A 149 0.34 0.76 -11.53
CA LEU A 149 0.49 0.10 -12.81
C LEU A 149 -0.89 0.01 -13.49
N PRO A 150 -1.09 0.58 -14.67
CA PRO A 150 -2.41 0.89 -15.21
C PRO A 150 -3.09 -0.32 -15.88
N CYS A 151 -2.98 -1.53 -15.33
CA CYS A 151 -3.76 -2.66 -15.81
C CYS A 151 -5.25 -2.57 -15.40
N GLY A 152 -5.50 -2.25 -14.13
CA GLY A 152 -6.85 -2.04 -13.60
C GLY A 152 -7.63 -0.94 -14.33
N PRO A 153 -7.03 0.25 -14.61
CA PRO A 153 -7.68 1.30 -15.40
C PRO A 153 -8.04 0.87 -16.82
N ILE A 154 -7.16 0.13 -17.52
CA ILE A 154 -7.48 -0.40 -18.86
C ILE A 154 -8.69 -1.34 -18.78
N LEU A 155 -8.69 -2.24 -17.78
CA LEU A 155 -9.78 -3.17 -17.58
C LEU A 155 -11.09 -2.46 -17.19
N ALA A 156 -11.01 -1.41 -16.38
CA ALA A 156 -12.15 -0.59 -15.97
C ALA A 156 -12.79 0.11 -17.17
N GLU A 157 -11.98 0.70 -18.04
CA GLU A 157 -12.43 1.35 -19.28
C GLU A 157 -13.12 0.31 -20.19
N TYR A 158 -12.50 -0.85 -20.40
CA TYR A 158 -13.06 -1.92 -21.22
C TYR A 158 -14.40 -2.45 -20.70
N LEU A 159 -14.52 -2.65 -19.38
CA LEU A 159 -15.74 -3.14 -18.74
C LEU A 159 -16.76 -2.01 -18.47
N SER A 160 -16.39 -0.75 -18.72
CA SER A 160 -17.20 0.44 -18.40
C SER A 160 -17.64 0.50 -16.92
N LEU A 161 -16.73 0.16 -16.00
CA LEU A 161 -17.00 0.12 -14.57
C LEU A 161 -16.54 1.42 -13.86
N PRO A 162 -17.31 1.92 -12.88
CA PRO A 162 -16.84 3.00 -12.01
C PRO A 162 -15.66 2.49 -11.19
N SER A 163 -14.60 3.31 -11.13
CA SER A 163 -13.32 2.88 -10.58
C SER A 163 -12.98 3.56 -9.26
N VAL A 164 -12.51 2.75 -8.30
CA VAL A 164 -12.06 3.16 -6.97
C VAL A 164 -10.55 2.90 -6.89
N TYR A 165 -9.78 3.98 -6.86
CA TYR A 165 -8.33 3.90 -6.85
C TYR A 165 -7.82 3.93 -5.42
N PHE A 166 -7.11 2.88 -5.01
CA PHE A 166 -6.53 2.72 -3.68
C PHE A 166 -5.02 2.87 -3.78
N MET A 167 -4.50 4.05 -3.42
CA MET A 167 -3.09 4.39 -3.72
C MET A 167 -2.45 5.25 -2.65
N ARG A 168 -1.10 5.27 -2.62
CA ARG A 168 -0.34 6.25 -1.84
C ARG A 168 0.07 7.48 -2.67
N GLY A 169 0.17 7.34 -3.98
CA GLY A 169 0.56 8.39 -4.90
C GLY A 169 1.05 7.78 -6.20
N LEU A 170 1.08 8.59 -7.25
CA LEU A 170 1.58 8.18 -8.56
C LEU A 170 2.88 8.93 -8.91
N PRO A 171 3.78 8.32 -9.69
CA PRO A 171 4.90 9.01 -10.29
C PRO A 171 4.47 10.33 -10.97
N CYS A 172 5.34 11.34 -10.90
CA CYS A 172 5.18 12.63 -11.60
C CYS A 172 3.91 13.41 -11.29
N THR A 173 3.34 13.23 -10.09
CA THR A 173 2.07 13.83 -9.64
C THR A 173 0.92 13.54 -10.59
N LEU A 174 0.92 12.36 -11.20
CA LEU A 174 -0.07 12.00 -12.21
C LEU A 174 -1.48 11.86 -11.63
N ASP A 175 -1.58 11.54 -10.34
CA ASP A 175 -2.82 11.59 -9.56
C ASP A 175 -3.46 12.98 -9.53
N TYR A 176 -2.66 14.03 -9.37
CA TYR A 176 -3.15 15.41 -9.40
C TYR A 176 -3.38 15.91 -10.83
N LYS A 177 -2.55 15.51 -11.78
CA LYS A 177 -2.75 15.87 -13.20
C LYS A 177 -4.01 15.23 -13.78
N ALA A 178 -4.26 13.96 -13.47
CA ALA A 178 -5.43 13.21 -13.93
C ALA A 178 -6.75 13.77 -13.34
N THR A 179 -6.71 14.23 -12.09
CA THR A 179 -7.85 14.88 -11.43
C THR A 179 -7.98 16.36 -11.75
N GLN A 180 -7.07 16.93 -12.56
CA GLN A 180 -6.96 18.37 -12.83
C GLN A 180 -6.82 19.21 -11.55
N CYS A 181 -6.29 18.61 -10.48
CA CYS A 181 -6.08 19.25 -9.20
C CYS A 181 -4.82 20.14 -9.25
N PRO A 182 -4.90 21.41 -8.84
CA PRO A 182 -3.73 22.29 -8.85
C PRO A 182 -2.61 21.77 -7.93
N SER A 183 -1.38 21.75 -8.45
CA SER A 183 -0.17 21.38 -7.71
C SER A 183 0.95 22.40 -7.92
N PRO A 184 0.87 23.61 -7.31
CA PRO A 184 1.80 24.69 -7.58
C PRO A 184 3.21 24.39 -7.08
N VAL A 185 4.19 24.45 -7.99
CA VAL A 185 5.63 24.22 -7.71
C VAL A 185 6.26 25.23 -6.75
N SER A 186 5.57 26.33 -6.46
CA SER A 186 6.07 27.39 -5.60
C SER A 186 6.03 27.03 -4.11
N TYR A 187 5.13 26.14 -3.71
CA TYR A 187 4.99 25.70 -2.30
C TYR A 187 4.68 24.20 -2.15
N VAL A 188 4.34 23.48 -3.22
CA VAL A 188 4.21 22.02 -3.17
C VAL A 188 5.55 21.41 -3.55
N PRO A 189 6.27 20.76 -2.62
CA PRO A 189 7.55 20.12 -2.92
C PRO A 189 7.34 18.91 -3.83
N ARG A 190 8.21 18.75 -4.82
CA ARG A 190 8.27 17.58 -5.71
C ARG A 190 8.87 16.41 -4.96
N THR A 191 8.45 15.20 -5.31
CA THR A 191 9.01 13.97 -4.75
C THR A 191 10.52 13.94 -4.98
N PHE A 192 11.28 13.54 -3.96
CA PHE A 192 12.76 13.53 -3.97
C PHE A 192 13.46 14.90 -4.04
N SER A 193 12.73 16.01 -3.91
CA SER A 193 13.34 17.37 -3.84
C SER A 193 14.05 17.65 -2.51
N SER A 194 13.71 16.90 -1.46
CA SER A 194 14.06 17.15 -0.05
C SER A 194 13.67 18.54 0.45
N SER A 195 12.69 19.18 -0.20
CA SER A 195 12.18 20.52 0.16
C SER A 195 10.93 20.41 1.03
N SER A 196 10.65 21.45 1.81
CA SER A 196 9.39 21.59 2.56
C SER A 196 8.37 22.45 1.80
N ASP A 197 7.22 22.73 2.42
CA ASP A 197 6.27 23.74 1.94
C ASP A 197 6.79 25.18 2.07
N HIS A 198 7.78 25.39 2.96
CA HIS A 198 8.49 26.65 3.13
C HIS A 198 9.83 26.63 2.36
N MET A 199 9.77 26.94 1.06
CA MET A 199 10.95 27.01 0.19
C MET A 199 11.46 28.45 0.00
N THR A 200 12.78 28.61 0.11
CA THR A 200 13.55 29.77 -0.39
C THR A 200 13.52 29.84 -1.92
N PHE A 201 13.94 30.98 -2.49
CA PHE A 201 13.97 31.13 -3.94
C PHE A 201 14.80 30.04 -4.66
N PRO A 202 16.04 29.70 -4.24
CA PRO A 202 16.80 28.62 -4.88
C PRO A 202 16.13 27.26 -4.77
N GLU A 203 15.48 26.95 -3.64
CA GLU A 203 14.73 25.70 -3.46
C GLU A 203 13.52 25.65 -4.40
N ARG A 204 12.82 26.76 -4.61
CA ARG A 204 11.72 26.85 -5.60
C ARG A 204 12.23 26.63 -7.03
N VAL A 205 13.38 27.18 -7.38
CA VAL A 205 14.00 26.97 -8.69
C VAL A 205 14.36 25.48 -8.87
N LYS A 206 15.00 24.85 -7.87
CA LYS A 206 15.28 23.41 -7.87
C LYS A 206 13.99 22.59 -8.02
N ASN A 207 12.95 22.94 -7.26
CA ASN A 207 11.67 22.26 -7.27
C ASN A 207 10.97 22.36 -8.64
N PHE A 208 11.05 23.52 -9.27
CA PHE A 208 10.56 23.73 -10.63
C PHE A 208 11.32 22.89 -11.66
N LEU A 209 12.67 22.86 -11.59
CA LEU A 209 13.50 22.06 -12.48
C LEU A 209 13.22 20.55 -12.36
N ILE A 210 13.02 20.05 -11.14
CA ILE A 210 12.57 18.66 -10.92
C ILE A 210 11.22 18.44 -11.62
N GLY A 211 10.25 19.34 -11.39
CA GLY A 211 8.93 19.27 -12.03
C GLY A 211 8.97 19.26 -13.56
N LEU A 212 9.95 19.95 -14.19
CA LEU A 212 10.14 19.92 -15.64
C LEU A 212 10.69 18.57 -16.15
N SER A 213 11.46 17.86 -15.34
CA SER A 213 12.03 16.55 -15.69
C SER A 213 11.04 15.38 -15.55
N GLU A 214 10.01 15.55 -14.70
CA GLU A 214 9.01 14.52 -14.38
C GLU A 214 8.28 13.93 -15.60
N PRO A 215 7.80 14.71 -16.60
CA PRO A 215 7.05 14.16 -17.74
C PRO A 215 7.83 13.10 -18.52
N LEU A 216 9.14 13.31 -18.73
CA LEU A 216 9.99 12.35 -19.44
C LEU A 216 10.10 11.03 -18.67
N LEU A 217 10.36 11.09 -17.37
CA LEU A 217 10.47 9.89 -16.54
C LEU A 217 9.15 9.12 -16.50
N CYS A 218 8.01 9.82 -16.44
CA CYS A 218 6.71 9.17 -16.48
C CYS A 218 6.38 8.54 -17.83
N HIS A 219 6.71 9.21 -18.93
CA HIS A 219 6.51 8.64 -20.25
C HIS A 219 7.27 7.30 -20.37
N LEU A 220 8.53 7.25 -19.91
CA LEU A 220 9.32 6.01 -19.90
C LEU A 220 8.71 4.93 -18.99
N PHE A 221 8.20 5.30 -17.82
CA PHE A 221 7.58 4.35 -16.87
C PHE A 221 6.29 3.74 -17.43
N TYR A 222 5.50 4.52 -18.18
CA TYR A 222 4.17 4.13 -18.64
C TYR A 222 4.10 3.71 -20.12
N LEU A 223 5.18 3.86 -20.90
CA LEU A 223 5.20 3.61 -22.35
C LEU A 223 4.61 2.26 -22.75
N ASN A 224 5.05 1.18 -22.08
CA ASN A 224 4.59 -0.17 -22.39
C ASN A 224 3.09 -0.34 -22.15
N TYR A 225 2.55 0.36 -21.15
CA TYR A 225 1.14 0.31 -20.82
C TYR A 225 0.29 1.18 -21.75
N GLU A 226 0.77 2.34 -22.17
CA GLU A 226 0.07 3.21 -23.11
C GLU A 226 -0.11 2.51 -24.47
N SER A 227 0.95 1.84 -24.93
CA SER A 227 0.92 0.99 -26.13
C SER A 227 -0.05 -0.18 -25.97
N LEU A 228 0.03 -0.93 -24.86
CA LEU A 228 -0.87 -2.05 -24.58
C LEU A 228 -2.33 -1.60 -24.48
N ALA A 229 -2.59 -0.47 -23.82
CA ALA A 229 -3.93 0.09 -23.66
C ALA A 229 -4.53 0.46 -25.02
N SER A 230 -3.75 1.15 -25.86
CA SER A 230 -4.21 1.58 -27.18
C SER A 230 -4.46 0.39 -28.11
N GLU A 231 -3.58 -0.61 -28.06
CA GLU A 231 -3.73 -1.89 -28.77
C GLU A 231 -5.00 -2.62 -28.32
N PHE A 232 -5.21 -2.79 -27.02
CA PHE A 232 -6.33 -3.57 -26.48
C PHE A 232 -7.68 -2.88 -26.65
N LEU A 233 -7.74 -1.56 -26.39
CA LEU A 233 -8.96 -0.75 -26.49
C LEU A 233 -9.28 -0.32 -27.93
N GLN A 234 -8.38 -0.61 -28.89
CA GLN A 234 -8.54 -0.30 -30.32
C GLN A 234 -8.77 1.20 -30.60
N ARG A 235 -8.16 2.07 -29.79
CA ARG A 235 -8.18 3.53 -29.93
C ARG A 235 -6.91 4.12 -29.30
N GLU A 236 -6.47 5.30 -29.72
CA GLU A 236 -5.39 6.00 -29.02
C GLU A 236 -5.88 6.40 -27.62
N VAL A 237 -5.12 6.04 -26.58
CA VAL A 237 -5.40 6.38 -25.18
C VAL A 237 -4.11 6.78 -24.49
N THR A 238 -4.17 7.84 -23.69
CA THR A 238 -3.07 8.21 -22.80
C THR A 238 -3.29 7.65 -21.40
N VAL A 239 -2.23 7.35 -20.66
CA VAL A 239 -2.36 6.91 -19.26
C VAL A 239 -3.01 7.97 -18.36
N GLN A 240 -2.76 9.25 -18.63
CA GLN A 240 -3.44 10.34 -17.92
C GLN A 240 -4.96 10.32 -18.16
N GLU A 241 -5.41 10.02 -19.38
CA GLU A 241 -6.83 9.87 -19.69
C GLU A 241 -7.45 8.71 -18.90
N LEU A 242 -6.83 7.54 -18.90
CA LEU A 242 -7.31 6.37 -18.14
C LEU A 242 -7.49 6.71 -16.66
N PHE A 243 -6.49 7.36 -16.06
CA PHE A 243 -6.55 7.76 -14.66
C PHE A 243 -7.60 8.85 -14.38
N SER A 244 -7.90 9.72 -15.34
CA SER A 244 -8.93 10.76 -15.16
C SER A 244 -10.35 10.21 -15.00
N ARG A 245 -10.57 8.93 -15.35
CA ARG A 245 -11.87 8.23 -15.22
C ARG A 245 -12.17 7.70 -13.81
N ALA A 246 -11.28 7.93 -12.85
CA ALA A 246 -11.46 7.51 -11.47
C ALA A 246 -12.67 8.19 -10.80
N SER A 247 -13.59 7.38 -10.28
CA SER A 247 -14.76 7.86 -9.54
C SER A 247 -14.35 8.36 -8.15
N VAL A 248 -13.50 7.61 -7.44
CA VAL A 248 -12.99 7.96 -6.11
C VAL A 248 -11.52 7.56 -5.99
N TRP A 249 -10.73 8.43 -5.37
CA TRP A 249 -9.34 8.21 -5.03
C TRP A 249 -9.21 8.05 -3.51
N LEU A 250 -8.96 6.83 -3.06
CA LEU A 250 -8.66 6.49 -1.68
C LEU A 250 -7.16 6.62 -1.42
N MET A 251 -6.78 7.70 -0.77
CA MET A 251 -5.40 8.06 -0.46
C MET A 251 -4.96 7.36 0.83
N ARG A 252 -4.00 6.44 0.75
CA ARG A 252 -3.51 5.58 1.85
C ARG A 252 -2.58 6.31 2.83
N TYR A 253 -2.88 7.56 3.12
CA TYR A 253 -2.16 8.39 4.06
C TYR A 253 -3.11 9.42 4.67
N ASP A 254 -2.67 10.04 5.77
CA ASP A 254 -3.41 11.09 6.44
C ASP A 254 -2.83 12.45 6.04
N PHE A 255 -3.69 13.46 5.92
CA PHE A 255 -3.29 14.82 5.56
C PHE A 255 -2.32 15.44 6.59
N VAL A 256 -2.31 14.96 7.84
CA VAL A 256 -1.38 15.42 8.89
C VAL A 256 0.08 15.14 8.55
N PHE A 257 0.37 14.13 7.72
CA PHE A 257 1.74 13.78 7.33
C PHE A 257 2.18 14.42 6.01
N GLU A 258 1.33 15.25 5.40
CA GLU A 258 1.58 15.82 4.09
C GLU A 258 1.59 17.35 4.13
N TYR A 259 2.31 17.93 3.17
CA TYR A 259 2.34 19.37 3.02
C TYR A 259 1.01 19.92 2.49
N PRO A 260 0.61 21.14 2.89
CA PRO A 260 -0.62 21.75 2.43
C PRO A 260 -0.68 21.84 0.91
N ARG A 261 -1.72 21.24 0.32
CA ARG A 261 -1.97 21.29 -1.13
C ARG A 261 -3.46 21.19 -1.44
N PRO A 262 -3.91 21.73 -2.60
CA PRO A 262 -5.28 21.56 -3.06
C PRO A 262 -5.64 20.08 -3.25
N ILE A 263 -6.91 19.74 -3.03
CA ILE A 263 -7.47 18.40 -3.19
C ILE A 263 -8.81 18.47 -3.92
N MET A 264 -9.15 17.43 -4.66
CA MET A 264 -10.47 17.32 -5.29
C MET A 264 -11.47 16.62 -4.36
N PRO A 265 -12.78 16.90 -4.47
CA PRO A 265 -13.79 16.29 -3.59
C PRO A 265 -13.86 14.76 -3.65
N ASN A 266 -13.43 14.16 -4.76
CA ASN A 266 -13.36 12.71 -4.93
C ASN A 266 -12.05 12.09 -4.41
N MET A 267 -11.14 12.87 -3.82
CA MET A 267 -9.93 12.39 -3.15
C MET A 267 -10.16 12.31 -1.64
N VAL A 268 -10.17 11.09 -1.11
CA VAL A 268 -10.50 10.78 0.28
C VAL A 268 -9.29 10.17 0.98
N TYR A 269 -8.84 10.83 2.04
CA TYR A 269 -7.76 10.33 2.91
C TYR A 269 -8.25 9.23 3.83
N ILE A 270 -7.59 8.07 3.77
CA ILE A 270 -7.87 6.89 4.58
C ILE A 270 -6.60 6.44 5.32
N GLY A 271 -5.89 7.41 5.91
CA GLY A 271 -4.77 7.13 6.80
C GLY A 271 -5.19 6.28 8.02
N GLY A 272 -4.22 5.60 8.64
CA GLY A 272 -4.48 4.83 9.86
C GLY A 272 -5.17 3.47 9.66
N ILE A 273 -5.50 3.06 8.43
CA ILE A 273 -6.15 1.77 8.13
C ILE A 273 -5.36 0.53 8.59
N ASN A 274 -4.04 0.66 8.74
CA ASN A 274 -3.17 -0.42 9.20
C ASN A 274 -3.05 -0.48 10.74
N CYS A 275 -3.66 0.45 11.47
CA CYS A 275 -3.60 0.49 12.93
C CYS A 275 -4.60 -0.52 13.53
N LEU A 276 -4.08 -1.63 14.05
CA LEU A 276 -4.88 -2.57 14.83
C LEU A 276 -5.24 -2.00 16.19
N GLN A 277 -6.33 -2.52 16.76
CA GLN A 277 -6.76 -2.16 18.11
C GLN A 277 -5.61 -2.42 19.09
N LYS A 278 -5.34 -1.44 19.96
CA LYS A 278 -4.23 -1.48 20.92
C LYS A 278 -4.31 -2.74 21.78
N LYS A 279 -3.41 -3.69 21.53
CA LYS A 279 -3.17 -4.80 22.45
C LYS A 279 -2.21 -4.34 23.55
N PRO A 280 -2.41 -4.76 24.81
CA PRO A 280 -1.38 -4.58 25.82
C PRO A 280 -0.12 -5.33 25.38
N LEU A 281 1.03 -4.65 25.44
CA LEU A 281 2.31 -5.25 25.07
C LEU A 281 2.59 -6.49 25.93
N SER A 282 2.91 -7.62 25.31
CA SER A 282 3.57 -8.71 26.02
C SER A 282 4.92 -8.17 26.50
N LYS A 283 5.09 -8.08 27.83
CA LYS A 283 6.35 -7.66 28.42
C LYS A 283 7.27 -8.88 28.47
N VAL A 284 8.18 -9.01 27.50
CA VAL A 284 9.31 -9.93 27.65
C VAL A 284 10.42 -9.16 28.34
N CYS A 285 10.58 -9.36 29.64
CA CYS A 285 11.65 -8.74 30.42
C CYS A 285 12.78 -9.76 30.65
N CYS A 286 13.95 -9.57 30.02
CA CYS A 286 15.18 -10.29 30.37
C CYS A 286 15.80 -9.57 31.59
N CYS A 287 15.78 -10.21 32.76
CA CYS A 287 16.40 -9.71 33.99
C CYS A 287 17.72 -10.45 34.24
N LEU A 288 18.82 -9.70 34.34
CA LEU A 288 20.13 -10.26 34.70
C LEU A 288 20.24 -10.43 36.22
N PRO A 289 21.07 -11.38 36.72
CA PRO A 289 21.22 -11.68 38.16
C PRO A 289 21.67 -10.50 39.03
N ARG A 290 22.13 -9.39 38.43
CA ARG A 290 22.55 -8.17 39.12
C ARG A 290 21.48 -7.07 39.14
N GLY A 291 20.21 -7.41 38.91
CA GLY A 291 19.08 -6.51 39.14
C GLY A 291 18.73 -5.55 38.00
N TRP A 292 19.36 -5.69 36.82
CA TRP A 292 18.99 -4.92 35.63
C TRP A 292 18.01 -5.72 34.78
N CYS A 293 16.81 -5.19 34.60
CA CYS A 293 15.78 -5.76 33.74
C CYS A 293 15.61 -4.91 32.48
N TRP A 294 15.73 -5.54 31.31
CA TRP A 294 15.41 -4.94 30.02
C TRP A 294 14.10 -5.53 29.53
N CYS A 295 13.09 -4.69 29.32
CA CYS A 295 11.82 -5.12 28.74
C CYS A 295 11.79 -4.73 27.26
N LEU A 296 11.81 -5.74 26.40
CA LEU A 296 11.51 -5.57 24.98
C LEU A 296 9.99 -5.63 24.81
N SER A 297 9.44 -4.61 24.16
CA SER A 297 8.06 -4.64 23.69
C SER A 297 7.99 -5.45 22.41
N GLU A 298 7.34 -6.61 22.46
CA GLU A 298 7.05 -7.41 21.27
C GLU A 298 6.01 -6.67 20.41
N MET A 299 6.37 -6.35 19.16
CA MET A 299 5.37 -6.03 18.13
C MET A 299 4.91 -7.36 17.53
N GLU A 300 3.78 -7.90 18.00
CA GLU A 300 3.09 -9.00 17.31
C GLU A 300 2.70 -8.53 15.90
N GLY A 301 3.44 -9.00 14.89
CA GLY A 301 3.24 -8.61 13.50
C GLY A 301 4.36 -9.07 12.56
N ALA A 302 5.55 -9.37 13.09
CA ALA A 302 6.58 -10.10 12.36
C ALA A 302 6.52 -11.58 12.78
N LEU A 303 6.26 -12.48 11.83
CA LEU A 303 6.46 -13.92 11.99
C LEU A 303 7.95 -14.19 12.26
N LEU A 304 8.37 -14.16 13.53
CA LEU A 304 9.68 -14.60 13.96
C LEU A 304 9.55 -15.98 14.65
N PRO A 305 10.32 -17.00 14.23
CA PRO A 305 10.38 -18.28 14.93
C PRO A 305 10.92 -18.12 16.35
N LEU A 306 10.29 -18.81 17.30
CA LEU A 306 10.64 -18.86 18.74
C LEU A 306 12.11 -19.23 19.03
N ASP A 307 12.84 -19.85 18.10
CA ASP A 307 14.24 -20.26 18.30
C ASP A 307 15.26 -19.10 18.22
N LEU A 308 14.95 -18.00 17.52
CA LEU A 308 15.80 -16.80 17.48
C LEU A 308 15.86 -16.05 18.84
N HIS A 309 14.81 -16.19 19.66
CA HIS A 309 14.71 -15.57 20.97
C HIS A 309 15.81 -16.04 21.94
N LYS A 310 16.17 -17.33 21.90
CA LYS A 310 17.23 -17.91 22.74
C LYS A 310 18.63 -17.45 22.32
N GLN A 311 18.84 -17.11 21.04
CA GLN A 311 20.11 -16.59 20.56
C GLN A 311 20.30 -15.10 20.90
N GLN A 312 19.24 -14.28 20.87
CA GLN A 312 19.32 -12.86 21.19
C GLN A 312 19.67 -12.57 22.66
N CYS A 313 19.04 -13.21 23.66
CA CYS A 313 19.47 -13.01 25.06
C CYS A 313 20.89 -13.60 25.32
N LYS A 314 21.41 -14.55 24.52
CA LYS A 314 22.82 -15.01 24.58
C LYS A 314 23.84 -14.02 23.99
N ILE A 315 23.48 -13.27 22.95
CA ILE A 315 24.38 -12.27 22.32
C ILE A 315 24.51 -11.02 23.21
N ALA A 316 23.45 -10.64 23.92
CA ALA A 316 23.49 -9.54 24.88
C ALA A 316 24.45 -9.80 26.05
N ASP A 317 24.53 -11.05 26.52
CA ASP A 317 25.45 -11.48 27.59
C ASP A 317 26.93 -11.34 27.17
N LYS A 318 27.25 -11.55 25.88
CA LYS A 318 28.62 -11.44 25.34
C LYS A 318 29.08 -10.02 25.03
N ARG A 319 28.18 -9.07 24.72
CA ARG A 319 28.56 -7.68 24.34
C ARG A 319 28.78 -6.72 25.52
N MET A 320 28.36 -7.07 26.74
CA MET A 320 28.46 -6.19 27.92
C MET A 320 29.80 -6.31 28.70
N VAL A 321 30.81 -6.99 28.16
CA VAL A 321 32.14 -7.14 28.81
C VAL A 321 33.17 -6.10 28.33
N GLY A 322 32.80 -5.16 27.46
CA GLY A 322 33.67 -4.05 27.02
C GLY A 322 33.51 -2.80 27.89
N LYS A 323 34.50 -2.51 28.75
CA LYS A 323 34.67 -1.21 29.42
C LYS A 323 34.99 -0.13 28.39
N GLU A 324 34.25 0.98 28.36
CA GLU A 324 34.80 2.30 28.05
C GLU A 324 33.87 3.42 28.53
N SER A 325 34.51 4.54 28.90
CA SER A 325 34.10 5.60 29.81
C SER A 325 33.02 6.54 29.27
N LEU A 326 32.03 6.84 30.13
CA LEU A 326 31.06 7.92 29.97
C LEU A 326 31.71 9.27 30.28
N GLN A 327 31.97 10.08 29.25
CA GLN A 327 32.14 11.52 29.38
C GLN A 327 31.62 12.23 28.12
N ASP A 328 30.72 13.17 28.36
CA ASP A 328 30.21 14.24 27.48
C ASP A 328 29.47 13.88 26.18
N CYS A 329 28.13 13.83 26.27
CA CYS A 329 27.24 14.10 25.14
C CYS A 329 26.09 15.01 25.58
N ASN A 330 26.16 16.28 25.16
CA ASN A 330 25.07 17.25 25.20
C ASN A 330 23.84 16.73 24.44
N TYR A 331 22.66 16.88 25.04
CA TYR A 331 21.38 16.45 24.48
C TYR A 331 21.00 17.29 23.24
N SER A 332 20.90 16.64 22.09
CA SER A 332 19.96 17.01 21.03
C SER A 332 19.12 15.77 20.69
N ALA A 333 17.80 15.92 20.69
CA ALA A 333 16.87 14.85 20.38
C ALA A 333 16.94 14.53 18.87
N SER A 334 17.85 13.62 18.49
CA SER A 334 17.85 13.00 17.17
C SER A 334 17.27 11.59 17.29
N PHE A 335 16.21 11.29 16.53
CA PHE A 335 15.82 9.91 16.23
C PHE A 335 16.98 9.24 15.48
N ARG A 336 17.81 8.47 16.18
CA ARG A 336 18.76 7.56 15.54
C ARG A 336 18.18 6.15 15.58
N SER A 337 17.81 5.63 14.42
CA SER A 337 17.66 4.18 14.24
C SER A 337 19.03 3.53 14.38
N ALA A 338 19.21 2.64 15.35
CA ALA A 338 20.39 1.78 15.41
C ALA A 338 20.06 0.46 14.73
N SER A 339 20.76 0.15 13.62
CA SER A 339 20.69 -1.15 12.96
C SER A 339 21.63 -2.12 13.68
N CYS A 340 21.09 -3.14 14.35
CA CYS A 340 21.90 -4.27 14.83
C CYS A 340 21.89 -5.35 13.74
N CYS A 341 23.00 -5.48 13.00
CA CYS A 341 23.23 -6.64 12.15
C CYS A 341 24.11 -7.63 12.93
N ALA A 342 23.64 -8.87 13.10
CA ALA A 342 24.40 -9.96 13.70
C ALA A 342 24.91 -10.87 12.59
N ASN A 343 26.23 -10.94 12.40
CA ASN A 343 26.84 -11.96 11.55
C ASN A 343 26.99 -13.24 12.38
N ASN A 344 26.17 -14.24 12.10
CA ASN A 344 26.39 -15.60 12.58
C ASN A 344 26.89 -16.45 11.40
N ALA A 345 28.07 -17.06 11.55
CA ALA A 345 28.73 -17.81 10.48
C ALA A 345 28.01 -19.12 10.08
N ASP A 346 27.00 -19.55 10.85
CA ASP A 346 26.29 -20.82 10.65
C ASP A 346 24.88 -20.67 10.04
N VAL A 347 24.49 -19.46 9.60
CA VAL A 347 23.22 -19.22 8.89
C VAL A 347 23.48 -18.37 7.64
N PRO A 348 23.24 -18.88 6.42
CA PRO A 348 23.37 -18.05 5.22
C PRO A 348 22.16 -17.11 5.14
N GLY A 349 22.39 -15.82 5.37
CA GLY A 349 21.39 -14.77 5.30
C GLY A 349 21.62 -13.69 6.35
N SER A 350 22.07 -12.51 5.91
CA SER A 350 22.25 -11.35 6.78
C SER A 350 20.87 -10.77 7.16
N PHE A 351 20.41 -10.99 8.39
CA PHE A 351 19.22 -10.32 8.92
C PHE A 351 19.64 -9.00 9.61
N CYS A 352 19.30 -7.86 9.01
CA CYS A 352 19.39 -6.57 9.68
C CYS A 352 18.02 -6.21 10.27
N PHE A 353 17.97 -6.05 11.59
CA PHE A 353 16.76 -5.63 12.30
C PHE A 353 16.74 -4.11 12.45
N GLN A 354 15.58 -3.49 12.18
CA GLN A 354 15.30 -2.12 12.55
C GLN A 354 14.69 -2.12 13.95
N THR A 355 15.49 -1.89 14.98
CA THR A 355 14.99 -1.76 16.36
C THR A 355 14.53 -0.33 16.59
N VAL A 356 13.23 -0.11 16.77
CA VAL A 356 12.71 1.16 17.28
C VAL A 356 12.87 1.15 18.80
N VAL A 357 13.88 1.86 19.29
CA VAL A 357 14.04 2.10 20.74
C VAL A 357 13.07 3.22 21.13
N VAL A 358 11.92 2.84 21.69
CA VAL A 358 11.02 3.80 22.33
C VAL A 358 11.55 4.09 23.73
N TRP A 359 12.22 5.23 23.92
CA TRP A 359 12.49 5.75 25.26
C TRP A 359 11.17 6.25 25.84
N ASN A 360 10.60 5.49 26.78
CA ASN A 360 9.44 5.91 27.54
C ASN A 360 9.91 6.70 28.76
N SER A 361 10.07 8.02 28.63
CA SER A 361 10.17 8.91 29.79
C SER A 361 8.78 9.45 30.13
N ARG A 362 8.00 8.66 30.90
CA ARG A 362 6.98 9.27 31.76
C ARG A 362 7.60 9.54 33.12
N SER A 363 7.72 10.81 33.46
CA SER A 363 7.74 11.24 34.85
C SER A 363 6.92 12.53 34.93
N TYR A 364 5.87 12.46 35.74
CA TYR A 364 5.00 13.58 36.09
C TYR A 364 5.78 14.63 36.90
N CYS A 365 5.66 15.90 36.49
CA CYS A 365 5.21 17.04 37.30
C CYS A 365 4.98 18.23 36.37
#